data_AF-A0A0N4ZRC0-F1
#
_entry.id   AF-A0A0N4ZRC0-F1
#
_cell.length_a   1.000
_cell.length_b   1.000
_cell.length_c   1.000
_cell.angle_alpha   90.00
_cell.angle_beta   90.00
_cell.angle_gamma   90.00
#
_symmetry.space_group_name_H-M   'P 1'
#
loop_
_entity.id
_entity.type
_entity.pdbx_description
1 polymer ?
#
loop_
_entity_poly.entity_id
_entity_poly.type
_entity_poly.pdbx_seq_one_letter_code
_entity_poly.pdbx_strand_id
1 'polypeptide(L)'
;MTENFQFADLNIRYTGNKEKTLNLVKRAIRMGYDCIAINIDVGLFFCPELKNEDEPPTKKKKKKNVEENISLPEPFFVDESTLDLSLLERQGKKFRQFSRLTCDLTDSTSVFRLQQACKDSKYDIIAVRPASLDILNTVAKKGTFVDIITCNHCEGKISWLGKSKALQGAAFEDGLTFEIIYSPSLRDRESRRNLICNSRLLLNIFNHGRGVMISSGAEELSELRGPYDAMNITCLFGIDPKYARKFVSENPENVLKRCSSRKTIRCTLLEVSTNSESELKKFNEIINVDELKKIDLFNAQIVS
;
A
#
# COMPACT_ATOMS: atom_id res chain seq x y z
N MET A 1 7.16 1.29 -17.46
CA MET A 1 6.64 0.39 -16.38
C MET A 1 5.40 -0.44 -16.76
N THR A 2 4.69 -0.14 -17.85
CA THR A 2 3.26 -0.49 -18.04
C THR A 2 2.93 -1.68 -18.94
N GLU A 3 3.83 -2.18 -19.80
CA GLU A 3 3.36 -3.09 -20.87
C GLU A 3 2.96 -4.51 -20.41
N ASN A 4 3.36 -4.97 -19.21
CA ASN A 4 3.15 -6.36 -18.77
C ASN A 4 2.59 -6.54 -17.35
N PHE A 5 2.02 -5.49 -16.74
CA PHE A 5 1.41 -5.60 -15.40
C PHE A 5 -0.02 -6.16 -15.49
N GLN A 6 -0.36 -7.18 -14.71
CA GLN A 6 -1.71 -7.76 -14.71
C GLN A 6 -2.41 -7.70 -13.36
N PHE A 7 -1.84 -8.29 -12.32
CA PHE A 7 -2.44 -8.48 -11.01
C PHE A 7 -1.41 -8.27 -9.90
N ALA A 8 -1.80 -7.51 -8.88
CA ALA A 8 -0.99 -7.28 -7.70
C ALA A 8 -1.68 -7.72 -6.42
N ASP A 9 -0.89 -8.25 -5.49
CA ASP A 9 -1.22 -8.28 -4.07
C ASP A 9 -0.19 -7.48 -3.29
N LEU A 10 -0.59 -6.31 -2.77
CA LEU A 10 0.32 -5.39 -2.10
C LEU A 10 0.39 -5.61 -0.57
N ASN A 11 -0.08 -6.75 -0.04
CA ASN A 11 -0.11 -6.97 1.41
C ASN A 11 0.13 -8.44 1.82
N ILE A 12 1.31 -8.99 1.56
CA ILE A 12 1.72 -10.26 2.18
C ILE A 12 2.46 -9.95 3.48
N ARG A 13 1.96 -10.41 4.64
CA ARG A 13 2.56 -10.03 5.93
C ARG A 13 3.80 -10.83 6.28
N TYR A 14 4.88 -10.14 6.60
CA TYR A 14 6.08 -10.73 7.18
C TYR A 14 5.95 -10.78 8.70
N THR A 15 5.98 -12.00 9.25
CA THR A 15 5.81 -12.26 10.70
C THR A 15 7.12 -12.74 11.36
N GLY A 16 8.27 -12.47 10.74
CA GLY A 16 9.59 -12.90 11.22
C GLY A 16 10.04 -14.28 10.72
N ASN A 17 9.14 -15.08 10.13
CA ASN A 17 9.48 -16.38 9.56
C ASN A 17 9.73 -16.28 8.04
N LYS A 18 11.00 -16.37 7.64
CA LYS A 18 11.44 -16.26 6.24
C LYS A 18 10.87 -17.36 5.34
N GLU A 19 10.86 -18.61 5.81
CA GLU A 19 10.39 -19.76 5.01
C GLU A 19 8.89 -19.67 4.75
N LYS A 20 8.13 -19.22 5.76
CA LYS A 20 6.69 -19.03 5.63
C LYS A 20 6.35 -17.96 4.59
N THR A 21 7.04 -16.82 4.64
CA THR A 21 6.86 -15.74 3.65
C THR A 21 7.31 -16.18 2.25
N LEU A 22 8.41 -16.92 2.14
CA LEU A 22 8.83 -17.53 0.87
C LEU A 22 7.73 -18.42 0.28
N ASN A 23 7.12 -19.28 1.10
CA ASN A 23 6.03 -20.15 0.65
C ASN A 23 4.78 -19.36 0.22
N LEU A 24 4.45 -18.27 0.91
CA LEU A 24 3.36 -17.36 0.52
C LEU A 24 3.62 -16.73 -0.86
N VAL A 25 4.84 -16.21 -1.08
CA VAL A 25 5.25 -15.63 -2.37
C VAL A 25 5.19 -16.67 -3.49
N LYS A 26 5.75 -17.88 -3.27
CA LYS A 26 5.65 -19.00 -4.21
C LYS A 26 4.20 -19.34 -4.56
N ARG A 27 3.32 -19.36 -3.56
CA ARG A 27 1.90 -19.66 -3.75
C ARG A 27 1.20 -18.56 -4.55
N ALA A 28 1.48 -17.29 -4.27
CA ALA A 28 0.92 -16.15 -4.98
C ALA A 28 1.31 -16.16 -6.47
N ILE A 29 2.58 -16.42 -6.79
CA ILE A 29 3.05 -16.55 -8.17
C ILE A 29 2.31 -17.68 -8.89
N ARG A 30 2.19 -18.85 -8.25
CA ARG A 30 1.45 -19.99 -8.81
C ARG A 30 -0.04 -19.71 -9.01
N MET A 31 -0.63 -18.82 -8.21
CA MET A 31 -2.02 -18.38 -8.37
C MET A 31 -2.20 -17.35 -9.51
N GLY A 32 -1.11 -16.78 -10.02
CA GLY A 32 -1.11 -15.85 -11.16
C GLY A 32 -0.89 -14.38 -10.80
N TYR A 33 -0.36 -14.06 -9.61
CA TYR A 33 0.11 -12.72 -9.31
C TYR A 33 1.49 -12.48 -9.91
N ASP A 34 1.64 -11.40 -10.69
CA ASP A 34 2.92 -10.94 -11.26
C ASP A 34 3.60 -9.88 -10.40
N CYS A 35 2.85 -9.21 -9.52
CA CYS A 35 3.37 -8.19 -8.61
C CYS A 35 2.98 -8.48 -7.16
N ILE A 36 3.95 -8.42 -6.25
CA ILE A 36 3.75 -8.69 -4.84
C ILE A 36 4.44 -7.61 -3.99
N ALA A 37 3.80 -7.17 -2.91
CA ALA A 37 4.47 -6.41 -1.86
C ALA A 37 4.50 -7.14 -0.53
N ILE A 38 5.68 -7.21 0.07
CA ILE A 38 5.90 -7.79 1.40
C ILE A 38 5.74 -6.67 2.42
N ASN A 39 4.77 -6.83 3.31
CA ASN A 39 4.39 -5.87 4.32
C ASN A 39 5.05 -6.19 5.67
N ILE A 40 5.70 -5.18 6.25
CA ILE A 40 6.14 -5.17 7.64
C ILE A 40 5.21 -4.22 8.40
N ASP A 41 4.46 -4.77 9.35
CA ASP A 41 3.51 -4.02 10.17
C ASP A 41 4.19 -3.64 11.49
N VAL A 42 4.44 -2.34 11.67
CA VAL A 42 5.07 -1.79 12.89
C VAL A 42 4.04 -1.34 13.93
N GLY A 43 2.73 -1.43 13.63
CA GLY A 43 1.67 -1.02 14.55
C GLY A 43 1.88 0.39 15.12
N LEU A 44 1.78 0.52 16.44
CA LEU A 44 1.86 1.79 17.18
C LEU A 44 3.29 2.35 17.36
N PHE A 45 4.28 1.86 16.61
CA PHE A 45 5.70 2.25 16.76
C PHE A 45 5.98 3.76 16.79
N PHE A 46 5.20 4.56 16.04
CA PHE A 46 5.37 6.03 16.01
C PHE A 46 4.52 6.78 17.05
N CYS A 47 3.59 6.08 17.69
CA CYS A 47 2.68 6.67 18.66
C CYS A 47 3.38 6.85 20.01
N PRO A 48 3.15 7.97 20.71
CA PRO A 48 3.60 8.09 22.09
C PRO A 48 2.97 6.99 22.94
N GLU A 49 3.72 6.45 23.91
CA GLU A 49 3.22 5.43 24.83
C GLU A 49 1.89 5.90 25.43
N LEU A 50 0.83 5.10 25.24
CA LEU A 50 -0.40 5.22 26.00
C LEU A 50 -0.02 4.95 27.46
N LYS A 51 0.00 5.98 28.29
CA LYS A 51 0.05 5.79 29.74
C LYS A 51 -1.21 5.02 30.13
N ASN A 52 -1.06 3.76 30.52
CA ASN A 52 -2.13 3.03 31.19
C ASN A 52 -2.54 3.83 32.44
N GLU A 53 -3.81 4.20 32.55
CA GLU A 53 -4.33 5.03 33.65
C GLU A 53 -4.40 4.30 35.01
N ASP A 54 -4.00 3.03 35.08
CA ASP A 54 -4.17 2.17 36.27
C ASP A 54 -2.92 2.02 37.18
N GLU A 55 -1.82 2.76 36.95
CA GLU A 55 -0.69 2.76 37.88
C GLU A 55 -0.62 4.04 38.75
N PRO A 56 -0.53 3.92 40.09
CA PRO A 56 -0.48 5.07 40.98
C PRO A 56 0.81 5.88 40.78
N PRO A 57 0.80 7.20 41.01
CA PRO A 57 1.88 8.07 40.63
C PRO A 57 3.09 7.85 41.54
N THR A 58 4.09 7.09 41.08
CA THR A 58 5.38 6.99 41.78
C THR A 58 6.26 8.19 41.46
N LYS A 59 6.83 8.77 42.52
CA LYS A 59 7.50 10.07 42.54
C LYS A 59 8.70 10.14 41.57
N LYS A 60 8.71 11.20 40.76
CA LYS A 60 9.86 11.88 40.11
C LYS A 60 11.08 10.98 39.82
N LYS A 61 11.07 10.27 38.69
CA LYS A 61 12.31 9.92 37.99
C LYS A 61 12.57 10.93 36.86
N LYS A 62 13.79 11.48 36.87
CA LYS A 62 14.32 12.51 35.97
C LYS A 62 13.94 12.24 34.50
N LYS A 63 13.46 13.27 33.81
CA LYS A 63 13.43 13.37 32.34
C LYS A 63 14.79 12.97 31.79
N LYS A 64 14.91 11.75 31.27
CA LYS A 64 15.89 11.45 30.22
C LYS A 64 15.19 11.81 28.91
N ASN A 65 15.56 12.95 28.34
CA ASN A 65 15.35 13.19 26.92
C ASN A 65 16.18 12.11 26.20
N VAL A 66 15.52 11.04 25.78
CA VAL A 66 16.10 10.12 24.82
C VAL A 66 15.48 10.54 23.49
N GLU A 67 16.22 11.34 22.73
CA GLU A 67 16.07 11.35 21.27
C GLU A 67 16.52 9.96 20.80
N GLU A 68 15.63 8.98 20.94
CA GLU A 68 15.83 7.67 20.34
C GLU A 68 15.78 7.91 18.82
N ASN A 69 16.92 7.73 18.16
CA ASN A 69 16.97 7.63 16.71
C ASN A 69 16.03 6.48 16.31
N ILE A 70 14.83 6.82 15.86
CA ILE A 70 13.79 5.87 15.48
C ILE A 70 14.25 5.16 14.20
N SER A 71 15.03 4.08 14.32
CA SER A 71 15.46 3.28 13.17
C SER A 71 14.32 2.35 12.75
N LEU A 72 13.82 2.54 11.52
CA LEU A 72 12.85 1.64 10.91
C LEU A 72 13.43 0.22 10.76
N PRO A 73 12.62 -0.84 10.90
CA PRO A 73 13.06 -2.19 10.58
C PRO A 73 13.47 -2.29 9.12
N GLU A 74 14.48 -3.10 8.80
CA GLU A 74 14.89 -3.28 7.41
C GLU A 74 13.83 -4.06 6.60
N PRO A 75 13.57 -3.65 5.35
CA PRO A 75 12.63 -4.35 4.47
C PRO A 75 13.09 -5.79 4.22
N PHE A 76 12.14 -6.73 4.22
CA PHE A 76 12.40 -8.11 3.88
C PHE A 76 12.10 -8.37 2.41
N PHE A 77 13.10 -8.89 1.68
CA PHE A 77 12.96 -9.33 0.30
C PHE A 77 13.18 -10.83 0.22
N VAL A 78 12.35 -11.51 -0.58
CA VAL A 78 12.55 -12.90 -0.95
C VAL A 78 13.55 -12.99 -2.12
N ASP A 79 14.44 -13.98 -2.06
CA ASP A 79 15.41 -14.25 -3.11
C ASP A 79 14.72 -14.84 -4.36
N GLU A 80 14.82 -14.12 -5.48
CA GLU A 80 14.20 -14.48 -6.76
C GLU A 80 14.72 -15.80 -7.32
N SER A 81 15.97 -16.19 -7.02
CA SER A 81 16.56 -17.44 -7.50
C SER A 81 15.83 -18.69 -7.00
N THR A 82 15.10 -18.57 -5.90
CA THR A 82 14.35 -19.66 -5.27
C THR A 82 12.91 -19.79 -5.78
N LEU A 83 12.48 -18.87 -6.65
CA LEU A 83 11.13 -18.78 -7.18
C LEU A 83 11.05 -19.43 -8.56
N ASP A 84 9.96 -20.15 -8.82
CA ASP A 84 9.65 -20.66 -10.16
C ASP A 84 8.88 -19.59 -10.93
N LEU A 85 9.58 -18.91 -11.86
CA LEU A 85 9.03 -17.83 -12.68
C LEU A 85 8.62 -18.29 -14.09
N SER A 86 8.80 -19.58 -14.41
CA SER A 86 8.62 -20.12 -15.76
C SER A 86 7.22 -19.85 -16.35
N LEU A 87 6.18 -19.86 -15.51
CA LEU A 87 4.82 -19.57 -15.92
C LEU A 87 4.60 -18.09 -16.28
N LEU A 88 5.25 -17.18 -15.55
CA LEU A 88 5.19 -15.75 -15.83
C LEU A 88 5.97 -15.42 -17.10
N GLU A 89 7.16 -16.01 -17.26
CA GLU A 89 8.01 -15.83 -18.44
C GLU A 89 7.33 -16.32 -19.73
N ARG A 90 6.67 -17.48 -19.68
CA ARG A 90 5.85 -17.99 -20.81
C ARG A 90 4.73 -17.04 -21.22
N GLN A 91 4.23 -16.23 -20.29
CA GLN A 91 3.22 -15.20 -20.54
C GLN A 91 3.83 -13.86 -20.94
N GLY A 92 5.16 -13.76 -21.07
CA GLY A 92 5.88 -12.53 -21.36
C GLY A 92 5.94 -11.56 -20.17
N LYS A 93 5.68 -12.03 -18.95
CA LYS A 93 5.59 -11.20 -17.75
C LYS A 93 6.84 -11.32 -16.90
N LYS A 94 7.21 -10.20 -16.28
CA LYS A 94 8.30 -10.11 -15.31
C LYS A 94 7.70 -10.06 -13.90
N PHE A 95 8.19 -10.90 -13.01
CA PHE A 95 7.88 -10.83 -11.58
C PHE A 95 8.42 -9.54 -10.97
N ARG A 96 7.63 -8.90 -10.09
CA ARG A 96 8.00 -7.67 -9.40
C ARG A 96 7.73 -7.80 -7.91
N GLN A 97 8.73 -7.47 -7.11
CA GLN A 97 8.64 -7.49 -5.66
C GLN A 97 8.85 -6.08 -5.11
N PHE A 98 7.97 -5.67 -4.20
CA PHE A 98 8.05 -4.40 -3.49
C PHE A 98 8.07 -4.61 -1.98
N SER A 99 8.66 -3.67 -1.27
CA SER A 99 8.64 -3.58 0.18
C SER A 99 7.56 -2.62 0.64
N ARG A 100 6.79 -3.01 1.64
CA ARG A 100 5.72 -2.20 2.21
C ARG A 100 5.90 -2.05 3.71
N LEU A 101 5.68 -0.84 4.21
CA LEU A 101 5.59 -0.53 5.63
C LEU A 101 4.14 -0.18 5.98
N THR A 102 3.59 -0.77 7.04
CA THR A 102 2.29 -0.36 7.60
C THR A 102 2.45 0.14 9.03
N CYS A 103 1.85 1.28 9.37
CA CYS A 103 1.88 1.82 10.74
C CYS A 103 0.54 2.40 11.20
N ASP A 104 0.27 2.32 12.50
CA ASP A 104 -0.88 2.95 13.15
C ASP A 104 -0.56 4.41 13.52
N LEU A 105 -1.53 5.30 13.29
CA LEU A 105 -1.42 6.72 13.57
C LEU A 105 -2.56 7.19 14.48
N THR A 106 -2.23 7.51 15.72
CA THR A 106 -3.16 8.05 16.73
C THR A 106 -3.21 9.57 16.73
N ASP A 107 -2.04 10.22 16.59
CA ASP A 107 -1.86 11.65 16.84
C ASP A 107 -1.07 12.35 15.73
N SER A 108 -1.20 13.68 15.63
CA SER A 108 -0.42 14.47 14.67
C SER A 108 1.10 14.37 14.89
N THR A 109 1.53 14.11 16.13
CA THR A 109 2.95 13.85 16.44
C THR A 109 3.45 12.56 15.77
N SER A 110 2.63 11.51 15.77
CA SER A 110 2.94 10.24 15.10
C SER A 110 3.09 10.45 13.59
N VAL A 111 2.24 11.29 12.99
CA VAL A 111 2.34 11.69 11.57
C VAL A 111 3.67 12.39 11.29
N PHE A 112 4.08 13.32 12.14
CA PHE A 112 5.35 14.03 11.98
C PHE A 112 6.57 13.10 12.13
N ARG A 113 6.55 12.18 13.10
CA ARG A 113 7.62 11.19 13.29
C ARG A 113 7.73 10.26 12.09
N LEU A 114 6.61 9.76 11.58
CA LEU A 114 6.57 8.97 10.35
C LEU A 114 7.15 9.77 9.18
N GLN A 115 6.77 11.04 9.03
CA GLN A 115 7.31 11.90 7.97
C GLN A 115 8.84 12.02 8.02
N GLN A 116 9.45 12.12 9.21
CA GLN A 116 10.90 12.16 9.34
C GLN A 116 11.53 10.81 9.01
N ALA A 117 10.99 9.71 9.56
CA ALA A 117 11.49 8.36 9.31
C ALA A 117 11.38 7.94 7.83
N CYS A 118 10.37 8.44 7.12
CA CYS A 118 10.16 8.15 5.71
C CYS A 118 11.16 8.83 4.77
N LYS A 119 11.90 9.86 5.21
CA LYS A 119 12.91 10.53 4.37
C LYS A 119 14.07 9.60 4.01
N ASP A 120 14.50 8.79 4.97
CA ASP A 120 15.62 7.84 4.82
C ASP A 120 15.12 6.40 4.66
N SER A 121 13.82 6.23 4.40
CA SER A 121 13.19 4.91 4.35
C SER A 121 13.55 4.19 3.05
N LYS A 122 14.00 2.93 3.20
CA LYS A 122 14.23 2.00 2.09
C LYS A 122 12.93 1.41 1.52
N TYR A 123 11.78 1.69 2.12
CA TYR A 123 10.51 1.09 1.74
C TYR A 123 9.93 1.67 0.45
N ASP A 124 9.40 0.79 -0.41
CA ASP A 124 8.74 1.17 -1.65
C ASP A 124 7.37 1.80 -1.39
N ILE A 125 6.55 1.18 -0.56
CA ILE A 125 5.15 1.54 -0.32
C ILE A 125 4.95 1.88 1.15
N ILE A 126 4.27 2.99 1.44
CA ILE A 126 3.91 3.38 2.80
C ILE A 126 2.39 3.35 2.96
N ALA A 127 1.94 2.48 3.87
CA ALA A 127 0.55 2.34 4.27
C ALA A 127 0.34 2.83 5.71
N VAL A 128 -0.79 3.47 5.97
CA VAL A 128 -1.11 3.99 7.32
C VAL A 128 -2.51 3.60 7.76
N ARG A 129 -2.66 3.35 9.05
CA ARG A 129 -3.92 3.07 9.74
C ARG A 129 -4.31 4.25 10.63
N PRO A 130 -5.15 5.17 10.15
CA PRO A 130 -5.56 6.33 10.93
C PRO A 130 -6.62 5.95 11.97
N ALA A 131 -6.39 6.34 13.24
CA ALA A 131 -7.33 6.09 14.33
C ALA A 131 -8.59 6.97 14.24
N SER A 132 -8.47 8.19 13.69
CA SER A 132 -9.56 9.17 13.62
C SER A 132 -9.63 9.90 12.28
N LEU A 133 -10.75 10.57 12.04
CA LEU A 133 -10.95 11.40 10.84
C LEU A 133 -9.97 12.57 10.79
N ASP A 134 -9.59 13.14 11.92
CA ASP A 134 -8.69 14.30 11.98
C ASP A 134 -7.27 13.90 11.55
N ILE A 135 -6.83 12.69 11.94
CA ILE A 135 -5.58 12.12 11.48
C ILE A 135 -5.64 11.79 10.00
N LEU A 136 -6.73 11.20 9.52
CA LEU A 136 -6.94 10.96 8.09
C LEU A 136 -6.80 12.26 7.28
N ASN A 137 -7.47 13.34 7.71
CA ASN A 137 -7.37 14.64 7.05
C ASN A 137 -5.96 15.24 7.14
N THR A 138 -5.25 15.02 8.25
CA THR A 138 -3.87 15.48 8.41
C THR A 138 -2.93 14.74 7.47
N VAL A 139 -3.10 13.43 7.33
CA VAL A 139 -2.35 12.59 6.39
C VAL A 139 -2.69 12.98 4.95
N ALA A 140 -3.96 13.20 4.62
CA ALA A 140 -4.38 13.61 3.29
C ALA A 140 -3.70 14.94 2.88
N LYS A 141 -3.78 15.96 3.75
CA LYS A 141 -3.22 17.30 3.47
C LYS A 141 -1.70 17.41 3.54
N LYS A 142 -1.04 16.68 4.45
CA LYS A 142 0.41 16.82 4.73
C LYS A 142 1.23 15.63 4.23
N GLY A 143 0.58 14.49 3.98
CA GLY A 143 1.21 13.19 3.75
C GLY A 143 1.48 12.90 2.29
N THR A 144 2.32 13.69 1.62
CA THR A 144 2.85 13.32 0.29
C THR A 144 3.70 12.05 0.33
N PHE A 145 4.04 11.57 1.53
CA PHE A 145 4.83 10.37 1.76
C PHE A 145 3.98 9.10 1.95
N VAL A 146 2.65 9.22 2.00
CA VAL A 146 1.73 8.08 2.17
C VAL A 146 1.10 7.72 0.83
N ASP A 147 0.97 6.41 0.59
CA ASP A 147 0.39 5.88 -0.64
C ASP A 147 -0.96 5.18 -0.37
N ILE A 148 -1.02 4.39 0.70
CA ILE A 148 -2.18 3.56 1.05
C ILE A 148 -2.77 3.99 2.40
N ILE A 149 -4.08 4.16 2.47
CA ILE A 149 -4.83 4.21 3.73
C ILE A 149 -5.44 2.82 3.94
N THR A 150 -5.03 2.16 5.01
CA THR A 150 -5.57 0.86 5.39
C THR A 150 -6.35 0.97 6.68
N CYS A 151 -7.29 0.06 6.90
CA CYS A 151 -8.02 -0.02 8.15
C CYS A 151 -8.41 -1.46 8.44
N ASN A 152 -8.56 -1.77 9.72
CA ASN A 152 -9.02 -3.08 10.13
C ASN A 152 -10.55 -3.16 9.96
N HIS A 153 -10.99 -3.49 8.75
CA HIS A 153 -12.42 -3.63 8.43
C HIS A 153 -13.13 -4.73 9.23
N CYS A 154 -12.38 -5.59 9.90
CA CYS A 154 -12.92 -6.73 10.65
C CYS A 154 -13.19 -6.38 12.13
N GLU A 155 -12.61 -5.30 12.65
CA GLU A 155 -12.76 -4.84 14.04
C GLU A 155 -13.80 -3.72 14.14
N GLY A 156 -15.02 -4.09 14.54
CA GLY A 156 -16.06 -3.14 14.93
C GLY A 156 -16.43 -2.09 13.88
N LYS A 157 -17.03 -0.99 14.35
CA LYS A 157 -17.48 0.12 13.50
C LYS A 157 -16.40 1.19 13.42
N ILE A 158 -15.90 1.44 12.22
CA ILE A 158 -14.91 2.49 11.96
C ILE A 158 -15.63 3.85 11.89
N SER A 159 -15.25 4.78 12.76
CA SER A 159 -15.94 6.06 12.96
C SER A 159 -15.92 7.00 11.75
N TRP A 160 -14.84 6.97 10.96
CA TRP A 160 -14.64 7.85 9.81
C TRP A 160 -15.14 7.28 8.47
N LEU A 161 -15.47 5.98 8.42
CA LEU A 161 -15.80 5.27 7.17
C LEU A 161 -17.05 5.80 6.45
N GLY A 162 -17.92 6.52 7.15
CA GLY A 162 -19.14 7.13 6.58
C GLY A 162 -19.00 8.58 6.12
N LYS A 163 -17.78 9.15 6.09
CA LYS A 163 -17.58 10.60 5.85
C LYS A 163 -17.22 10.88 4.38
N SER A 164 -18.21 10.74 3.49
CA SER A 164 -18.02 10.72 2.03
C SER A 164 -17.12 11.83 1.48
N LYS A 165 -17.33 13.09 1.87
CA LYS A 165 -16.55 14.23 1.34
C LYS A 165 -15.06 14.13 1.67
N ALA A 166 -14.71 13.77 2.90
CA ALA A 166 -13.32 13.68 3.34
C ALA A 166 -12.59 12.53 2.64
N LEU A 167 -13.26 11.37 2.51
CA LEU A 167 -12.71 10.19 1.87
C LEU A 167 -12.52 10.40 0.36
N GLN A 168 -13.48 11.05 -0.30
CA GLN A 168 -13.36 11.40 -1.72
C GLN A 168 -12.25 12.42 -1.98
N GLY A 169 -12.11 13.45 -1.13
CA GLY A 169 -10.99 14.40 -1.23
C GLY A 169 -9.64 13.69 -1.11
N ALA A 170 -9.47 12.86 -0.08
CA ALA A 170 -8.24 12.09 0.12
C ALA A 170 -7.90 11.17 -1.07
N ALA A 171 -8.90 10.55 -1.71
CA ALA A 171 -8.65 9.66 -2.84
C ALA A 171 -8.44 10.38 -4.17
N PHE A 172 -9.27 11.38 -4.48
CA PHE A 172 -9.31 11.99 -5.81
C PHE A 172 -8.43 13.24 -5.91
N GLU A 173 -8.31 14.03 -4.85
CA GLU A 173 -7.48 15.24 -4.82
C GLU A 173 -6.05 14.89 -4.40
N ASP A 174 -5.90 14.14 -3.30
CA ASP A 174 -4.57 13.81 -2.75
C ASP A 174 -3.98 12.53 -3.34
N GLY A 175 -4.77 11.75 -4.08
CA GLY A 175 -4.34 10.54 -4.79
C GLY A 175 -4.03 9.34 -3.89
N LEU A 176 -4.59 9.29 -2.68
CA LEU A 176 -4.42 8.16 -1.76
C LEU A 176 -5.34 7.00 -2.14
N THR A 177 -4.89 5.76 -1.93
CA THR A 177 -5.71 4.57 -2.20
C THR A 177 -6.16 3.93 -0.90
N PHE A 178 -7.45 3.64 -0.77
CA PHE A 178 -8.00 2.90 0.36
C PHE A 178 -7.85 1.41 0.15
N GLU A 179 -7.45 0.68 1.19
CA GLU A 179 -7.27 -0.77 1.12
C GLU A 179 -8.37 -1.51 1.90
N ILE A 180 -8.88 -2.59 1.29
CA ILE A 180 -9.71 -3.60 1.94
C ILE A 180 -8.89 -4.88 2.10
N ILE A 181 -8.74 -5.35 3.34
CA ILE A 181 -8.02 -6.58 3.66
C ILE A 181 -9.03 -7.70 3.90
N TYR A 182 -8.96 -8.79 3.13
CA TYR A 182 -9.95 -9.87 3.24
C TYR A 182 -9.53 -11.02 4.16
N SER A 183 -8.24 -11.28 4.40
CA SER A 183 -7.80 -12.49 5.13
C SER A 183 -8.48 -12.69 6.49
N PRO A 184 -8.66 -11.67 7.37
CA PRO A 184 -9.26 -11.91 8.67
C PRO A 184 -10.73 -12.37 8.60
N SER A 185 -11.45 -12.08 7.52
CA SER A 185 -12.83 -12.55 7.32
C SER A 185 -12.97 -14.05 7.07
N LEU A 186 -11.85 -14.71 6.75
CA LEU A 186 -11.77 -16.15 6.55
C LEU A 186 -11.65 -16.90 7.89
N ARG A 187 -11.22 -16.22 8.96
CA ARG A 187 -10.99 -16.81 10.29
C ARG A 187 -12.28 -16.93 11.09
N ASP A 188 -13.03 -15.82 11.21
CA ASP A 188 -14.20 -15.72 12.09
C ASP A 188 -15.46 -15.20 11.35
N ARG A 189 -16.64 -15.61 11.81
CA ARG A 189 -17.94 -15.20 11.26
C ARG A 189 -18.26 -13.73 11.57
N GLU A 190 -17.95 -13.25 12.76
CA GLU A 190 -18.14 -11.86 13.16
C GLU A 190 -17.26 -10.92 12.33
N SER A 191 -15.96 -11.25 12.20
CA SER A 191 -15.03 -10.52 11.33
C SER A 191 -15.54 -10.45 9.88
N ARG A 192 -16.13 -11.53 9.37
CA ARG A 192 -16.73 -11.57 8.03
C ARG A 192 -17.93 -10.64 7.89
N ARG A 193 -18.82 -10.63 8.89
CA ARG A 193 -19.97 -9.72 8.91
C ARG A 193 -19.49 -8.26 8.93
N ASN A 194 -18.52 -7.94 9.79
CA ASN A 194 -17.95 -6.60 9.90
C ASN A 194 -17.29 -6.16 8.59
N LEU A 195 -16.47 -7.04 7.98
CA LEU A 195 -15.83 -6.76 6.69
C LEU A 195 -16.87 -6.42 5.63
N ILE A 196 -17.93 -7.23 5.49
CA ILE A 196 -18.99 -6.99 4.48
C ILE A 196 -19.69 -5.65 4.74
N CYS A 197 -20.08 -5.38 5.99
CA CYS A 197 -20.76 -4.12 6.35
C CYS A 197 -19.87 -2.89 6.10
N ASN A 198 -18.63 -2.92 6.57
CA ASN A 198 -17.68 -1.82 6.46
C ASN A 198 -17.25 -1.61 5.00
N SER A 199 -16.93 -2.67 4.27
CA SER A 199 -16.57 -2.59 2.86
C SER A 199 -17.71 -2.04 2.01
N ARG A 200 -18.96 -2.45 2.26
CA ARG A 200 -20.13 -1.88 1.58
C ARG A 200 -20.27 -0.39 1.85
N LEU A 201 -20.08 0.05 3.10
CA LEU A 201 -20.14 1.47 3.46
C LEU A 201 -19.07 2.28 2.71
N LEU A 202 -17.83 1.76 2.66
CA LEU A 202 -16.73 2.39 1.93
C LEU A 202 -17.02 2.47 0.43
N LEU A 203 -17.45 1.37 -0.18
CA LEU A 203 -17.66 1.28 -1.62
C LEU A 203 -18.87 2.07 -2.10
N ASN A 204 -19.86 2.31 -1.25
CA ASN A 204 -20.96 3.24 -1.55
C ASN A 204 -20.49 4.70 -1.71
N ILE A 205 -19.34 5.05 -1.14
CA ILE A 205 -18.75 6.40 -1.26
C ILE A 205 -17.99 6.56 -2.57
N PHE A 206 -17.34 5.49 -3.06
CA PHE A 206 -16.48 5.54 -4.23
C PHE A 206 -17.20 5.05 -5.48
N ASN A 207 -17.34 5.94 -6.46
CA ASN A 207 -17.93 5.60 -7.75
C ASN A 207 -17.19 4.42 -8.39
N HIS A 208 -17.85 3.27 -8.45
CA HIS A 208 -17.34 2.05 -9.07
C HIS A 208 -16.01 1.54 -8.50
N GLY A 209 -15.70 1.85 -7.23
CA GLY A 209 -14.48 1.38 -6.57
C GLY A 209 -13.20 2.11 -6.98
N ARG A 210 -13.30 3.29 -7.61
CA ARG A 210 -12.11 4.11 -7.92
C ARG A 210 -11.41 4.53 -6.62
N GLY A 211 -10.11 4.28 -6.52
CA GLY A 211 -9.32 4.63 -5.33
C GLY A 211 -9.47 3.63 -4.18
N VAL A 212 -10.01 2.44 -4.44
CA VAL A 212 -10.09 1.35 -3.46
C VAL A 212 -9.45 0.08 -4.03
N MET A 213 -8.52 -0.53 -3.30
CA MET A 213 -7.89 -1.79 -3.68
C MET A 213 -8.23 -2.90 -2.70
N ILE A 214 -8.08 -4.14 -3.13
CA ILE A 214 -8.20 -5.32 -2.28
C ILE A 214 -6.85 -6.01 -2.15
N SER A 215 -6.49 -6.40 -0.93
CA SER A 215 -5.26 -7.12 -0.66
C SER A 215 -5.52 -8.30 0.27
N SER A 216 -4.63 -9.29 0.28
CA SER A 216 -4.80 -10.43 1.17
C SER A 216 -4.61 -10.04 2.62
N GLY A 217 -3.47 -9.44 2.99
CA GLY A 217 -3.06 -9.35 4.39
C GLY A 217 -2.76 -10.74 4.98
N ALA A 218 -2.43 -11.71 4.12
CA ALA A 218 -2.28 -13.10 4.50
C ALA A 218 -1.05 -13.29 5.39
N GLU A 219 -1.25 -13.97 6.52
CA GLU A 219 -0.18 -14.51 7.37
C GLU A 219 0.02 -16.00 7.13
N GLU A 220 -1.02 -16.69 6.66
CA GLU A 220 -1.05 -18.13 6.40
C GLU A 220 -1.37 -18.46 4.95
N LEU A 221 -0.86 -19.60 4.46
CA LEU A 221 -1.11 -20.06 3.09
C LEU A 221 -2.59 -20.29 2.79
N SER A 222 -3.39 -20.65 3.80
CA SER A 222 -4.83 -20.87 3.69
C SER A 222 -5.64 -19.59 3.49
N GLU A 223 -5.03 -18.43 3.72
CA GLU A 223 -5.69 -17.13 3.66
C GLU A 223 -5.53 -16.49 2.27
N LEU A 224 -4.49 -16.87 1.54
CA LEU A 224 -4.27 -16.36 0.20
C LEU A 224 -5.33 -16.88 -0.78
N ARG A 225 -5.83 -16.01 -1.66
CA ARG A 225 -6.74 -16.33 -2.76
C ARG A 225 -6.13 -15.87 -4.07
N GLY A 226 -6.51 -16.51 -5.18
CA GLY A 226 -6.05 -16.08 -6.50
C GLY A 226 -6.70 -14.75 -6.91
N PRO A 227 -6.16 -14.07 -7.94
CA PRO A 227 -6.63 -12.74 -8.33
C PRO A 227 -8.11 -12.73 -8.72
N TYR A 228 -8.60 -13.75 -9.43
CA TYR A 228 -10.01 -13.86 -9.80
C TYR A 228 -10.93 -14.12 -8.61
N ASP A 229 -10.47 -14.89 -7.61
CA ASP A 229 -11.23 -15.12 -6.39
C ASP A 229 -11.29 -13.84 -5.53
N ALA A 230 -10.18 -13.11 -5.44
CA ALA A 230 -10.14 -11.81 -4.80
C ALA A 230 -11.09 -10.80 -5.49
N MET A 231 -11.16 -10.81 -6.83
CA MET A 231 -12.18 -10.03 -7.56
C MET A 231 -13.60 -10.44 -7.16
N ASN A 232 -13.90 -11.75 -7.09
CA ASN A 232 -15.22 -12.25 -6.74
C ASN A 232 -15.64 -11.85 -5.31
N ILE A 233 -14.69 -11.74 -4.37
CA ILE A 233 -14.98 -11.22 -3.02
C ILE A 233 -15.55 -9.80 -3.09
N THR A 234 -15.05 -8.94 -4.00
CA THR A 234 -15.56 -7.56 -4.12
C THR A 234 -17.02 -7.50 -4.56
N CYS A 235 -17.49 -8.50 -5.32
CA CYS A 235 -18.89 -8.60 -5.72
C CYS A 235 -19.82 -8.80 -4.51
N LEU A 236 -19.35 -9.47 -3.44
CA LEU A 236 -20.11 -9.62 -2.19
C LEU A 236 -20.36 -8.27 -1.50
N PHE A 237 -19.50 -7.29 -1.77
CA PHE A 237 -19.63 -5.92 -1.27
C PHE A 237 -20.52 -5.04 -2.16
N GLY A 238 -21.18 -5.61 -3.18
CA GLY A 238 -22.09 -4.89 -4.06
C GLY A 238 -21.43 -4.24 -5.28
N ILE A 239 -20.18 -4.59 -5.59
CA ILE A 239 -19.52 -4.15 -6.82
C ILE A 239 -20.04 -4.98 -8.00
N ASP A 240 -20.32 -4.30 -9.10
CA ASP A 240 -20.62 -4.94 -10.37
C ASP A 240 -19.37 -5.67 -10.89
N PRO A 241 -19.46 -6.96 -11.28
CA PRO A 241 -18.33 -7.75 -11.77
C PRO A 241 -17.49 -7.06 -12.84
N LYS A 242 -18.08 -6.16 -13.66
CA LYS A 242 -17.33 -5.40 -14.68
C LYS A 242 -16.25 -4.47 -14.09
N TYR A 243 -16.39 -4.07 -12.83
CA TYR A 243 -15.44 -3.22 -12.12
C TYR A 243 -14.55 -3.99 -11.13
N ALA A 244 -14.82 -5.27 -10.88
CA ALA A 244 -14.08 -6.06 -9.90
C ALA A 244 -12.57 -6.17 -10.22
N ARG A 245 -12.22 -6.24 -11.52
CA ARG A 245 -10.82 -6.29 -11.98
C ARG A 245 -9.99 -5.08 -11.50
N LYS A 246 -10.61 -3.92 -11.34
CA LYS A 246 -9.92 -2.67 -10.96
C LYS A 246 -9.23 -2.77 -9.61
N PHE A 247 -9.81 -3.54 -8.68
CA PHE A 247 -9.33 -3.67 -7.30
C PHE A 247 -8.00 -4.39 -7.16
N VAL A 248 -7.66 -5.26 -8.12
CA VAL A 248 -6.43 -6.08 -8.12
C VAL A 248 -5.47 -5.71 -9.25
N SER A 249 -5.89 -4.85 -10.18
CA SER A 249 -5.13 -4.46 -11.36
C SER A 249 -4.92 -2.94 -11.38
N GLU A 250 -5.87 -2.17 -11.93
CA GLU A 250 -5.75 -0.72 -12.13
C GLU A 250 -5.42 0.07 -10.85
N ASN A 251 -6.13 -0.19 -9.73
CA ASN A 251 -5.95 0.59 -8.49
C ASN A 251 -4.58 0.31 -7.84
N PRO A 252 -4.14 -0.97 -7.66
CA PRO A 252 -2.77 -1.25 -7.26
C PRO A 252 -1.70 -0.66 -8.19
N GLU A 253 -1.93 -0.64 -9.51
CA GLU A 253 -1.00 -0.02 -10.46
C GLU A 253 -0.83 1.48 -10.19
N ASN A 254 -1.92 2.18 -9.86
CA ASN A 254 -1.89 3.60 -9.51
C ASN A 254 -1.09 3.84 -8.21
N VAL A 255 -1.19 2.92 -7.23
CA VAL A 255 -0.37 2.96 -6.02
C VAL A 255 1.11 2.82 -6.36
N LEU A 256 1.47 1.87 -7.23
CA LEU A 256 2.86 1.65 -7.65
C LEU A 256 3.43 2.85 -8.43
N LYS A 257 2.61 3.48 -9.27
CA LYS A 257 2.97 4.73 -9.96
C LYS A 257 3.25 5.84 -8.95
N ARG A 258 2.36 6.04 -7.98
CA ARG A 258 2.52 7.06 -6.93
C ARG A 258 3.78 6.83 -6.09
N CYS A 259 4.01 5.59 -5.66
CA CYS A 259 5.15 5.28 -4.82
C CYS A 259 6.48 5.47 -5.57
N SER A 260 6.48 5.22 -6.89
CA SER A 260 7.62 5.53 -7.77
C SER A 260 7.85 7.04 -7.87
N SER A 261 6.78 7.83 -8.09
CA SER A 261 6.87 9.30 -8.13
C SER A 261 7.36 9.94 -6.83
N ARG A 262 7.23 9.24 -5.69
CA ARG A 262 7.76 9.67 -4.39
C ARG A 262 9.27 9.46 -4.28
N LYS A 263 9.80 8.41 -4.90
CA LYS A 263 11.24 8.10 -4.92
C LYS A 263 12.00 8.94 -5.94
N THR A 264 11.36 9.29 -7.04
CA THR A 264 11.90 10.20 -8.05
C THR A 264 11.67 11.66 -7.64
N ILE A 265 12.24 12.61 -8.40
CA ILE A 265 11.78 14.00 -8.38
C ILE A 265 10.24 13.99 -8.54
N ARG A 266 9.52 14.96 -7.97
CA ARG A 266 8.04 15.09 -7.98
C ARG A 266 7.46 15.30 -9.41
N CYS A 267 7.84 14.47 -10.36
CA CYS A 267 7.33 14.36 -11.70
C CYS A 267 7.13 12.87 -12.00
N THR A 268 6.08 12.57 -12.75
CA THR A 268 5.85 11.24 -13.30
C THR A 268 6.42 11.24 -14.70
N LEU A 269 7.45 10.43 -14.96
CA LEU A 269 8.00 10.30 -16.31
C LEU A 269 7.15 9.29 -17.09
N LEU A 270 6.43 9.76 -18.10
CA LEU A 270 5.77 8.91 -19.08
C LEU A 270 6.64 8.88 -20.34
N GLU A 271 7.31 7.75 -20.58
CA GLU A 271 8.02 7.54 -21.84
C GLU A 271 6.98 7.24 -22.94
N VAL A 272 6.88 8.14 -23.92
CA VAL A 272 6.01 7.99 -25.09
C VAL A 272 6.92 7.98 -26.32
N SER A 273 6.96 6.88 -27.07
CA SER A 273 7.68 6.87 -28.34
C SER A 273 6.87 7.67 -29.37
N THR A 274 7.35 8.86 -29.74
CA THR A 274 6.68 9.69 -30.75
C THR A 274 7.44 9.64 -32.08
N ASN A 275 6.73 9.40 -33.18
CA ASN A 275 7.31 9.40 -34.54
C ASN A 275 7.27 10.78 -35.21
N SER A 276 6.65 11.80 -34.59
CA SER A 276 6.44 13.12 -35.18
C SER A 276 6.55 14.24 -34.15
N GLU A 277 7.35 15.27 -34.44
CA GLU A 277 7.56 16.43 -33.55
C GLU A 277 6.30 17.26 -33.26
N SER A 278 5.27 17.16 -34.10
CA SER A 278 3.99 17.85 -33.90
C SER A 278 3.19 17.36 -32.69
N GLU A 279 3.36 16.09 -32.31
CA GLU A 279 2.73 15.46 -31.14
C GLU A 279 3.33 15.99 -29.82
N LEU A 280 4.61 16.40 -29.84
CA LEU A 280 5.34 16.86 -28.66
C LEU A 280 4.72 18.13 -28.06
N LYS A 281 4.16 19.02 -28.89
CA LYS A 281 3.50 20.26 -28.47
C LYS A 281 2.23 20.06 -27.63
N LYS A 282 1.70 18.83 -27.55
CA LYS A 282 0.55 18.50 -26.71
C LYS A 282 0.92 18.36 -25.23
N PHE A 283 2.20 18.27 -24.90
CA PHE A 283 2.69 18.06 -23.53
C PHE A 283 3.29 19.35 -22.96
N ASN A 284 2.90 19.70 -21.73
CA ASN A 284 3.25 20.99 -21.10
C ASN A 284 4.73 21.13 -20.74
N GLU A 285 5.41 20.03 -20.41
CA GLU A 285 6.85 19.99 -20.12
C GLU A 285 7.45 18.79 -20.84
N ILE A 286 8.37 19.05 -21.77
CA ILE A 286 9.09 18.01 -22.51
C ILE A 286 10.49 17.95 -21.93
N ILE A 287 10.82 16.85 -21.26
CA ILE A 287 12.18 16.60 -20.79
C ILE A 287 12.81 15.59 -21.74
N ASN A 288 13.94 15.95 -22.35
CA ASN A 288 14.65 15.05 -23.24
C ASN A 288 15.24 13.90 -22.43
N VAL A 289 14.70 12.69 -22.63
CA VAL A 289 15.10 11.48 -21.91
C VAL A 289 16.59 11.16 -22.16
N ASP A 290 17.13 11.50 -23.32
CA ASP A 290 18.53 11.26 -23.66
C ASP A 290 19.50 12.18 -22.89
N GLU A 291 19.02 13.33 -22.40
CA GLU A 291 19.80 14.20 -21.51
C GLU A 291 19.74 13.72 -20.06
N LEU A 292 18.59 13.22 -19.61
CA LEU A 292 18.44 12.62 -18.28
C LEU A 292 19.25 11.32 -18.14
N LYS A 293 19.29 10.49 -19.19
CA LYS A 293 20.11 9.25 -19.24
C LYS A 293 21.62 9.51 -19.13
N LYS A 294 22.09 10.75 -19.33
CA LYS A 294 23.50 11.12 -19.09
C LYS A 294 23.81 11.37 -17.61
N ILE A 295 22.79 11.47 -16.75
CA ILE A 295 22.96 11.59 -15.31
C ILE A 295 23.19 10.19 -14.75
N ASP A 296 24.38 9.93 -14.18
CA ASP A 296 24.78 8.58 -13.72
C ASP A 296 23.78 7.95 -12.73
N LEU A 297 23.14 8.79 -11.90
CA LEU A 297 22.12 8.37 -10.93
C LEU A 297 20.77 7.99 -11.54
N PHE A 298 20.46 8.46 -12.76
CA PHE A 298 19.17 8.22 -13.42
C PHE A 298 19.07 6.77 -13.95
N ASN A 299 20.16 6.25 -14.53
CA ASN A 299 20.18 4.87 -15.04
C ASN A 299 20.10 3.83 -13.92
N ALA A 300 20.65 4.13 -12.75
CA ALA A 300 20.59 3.23 -11.59
C ALA A 300 19.16 2.99 -11.07
N GLN A 301 18.24 3.95 -11.27
CA GLN A 301 16.85 3.86 -10.81
C GLN A 301 15.91 3.17 -11.81
N ILE A 302 16.31 3.00 -13.07
CA ILE A 302 15.49 2.33 -14.10
C ILE A 302 15.68 0.80 -14.05
N VAL A 303 16.78 0.33 -13.48
CA VAL A 303 17.18 -1.09 -13.51
C VAL A 303 16.76 -1.87 -12.25
N SER A 304 16.37 -1.18 -11.16
CA SER A 304 15.78 -1.78 -9.95
C SER A 304 14.26 -1.88 -10.03
#